data_AF-A0A7J2ZCL9-F1
#
_entry.id   AF-A0A7J2ZCL9-F1
#
_cell.length_a   1.000
_cell.length_b   1.000
_cell.length_c   1.000
_cell.angle_alpha   90.00
_cell.angle_beta   90.00
_cell.angle_gamma   90.00
#
_symmetry.space_group_name_H-M   'P 1'
#
loop_
_entity.id
_entity.type
_entity.pdbx_description
1 polymer ?
#
loop_
_entity_poly.entity_id
_entity_poly.type
_entity_poly.pdbx_seq_one_letter_code
_entity_poly.pdbx_strand_id
1 'polypeptide(L)'
;MSQDGKTPQIEELTEKLSALRKQKSTLEVEAKNYADKRDKLNQELKSLRGEIYRLKNIRDEINAKVKELKQQRNQIKMEIAQKFAELKSLGRELEPLVKKKPSRSLKVLEKEVESLEWKIQTTPLSLQEEKKLVEQVKELESQISVHKKIEQL
;
A
#
# COMPACT_ATOMS: atom_id res chain seq x y z
N MET A 1 -16.83 -101.37 27.61
CA MET A 1 -17.40 -101.05 26.28
C MET A 1 -18.07 -99.69 26.35
N SER A 2 -17.35 -98.59 26.07
CA SER A 2 -17.94 -97.24 25.94
C SER A 2 -17.09 -96.31 25.07
N GLN A 3 -16.32 -96.86 24.12
CA GLN A 3 -15.50 -96.08 23.19
C GLN A 3 -16.29 -95.67 21.93
N ASP A 4 -17.34 -96.44 21.56
CA ASP A 4 -18.06 -96.26 20.29
C ASP A 4 -19.02 -95.06 20.24
N GLY A 5 -19.35 -94.46 21.39
CA GLY A 5 -20.20 -93.26 21.44
C GLY A 5 -19.43 -91.93 21.35
N LYS A 6 -18.09 -91.94 21.52
CA LYS A 6 -17.27 -90.73 21.56
C LYS A 6 -16.77 -90.29 20.19
N THR A 7 -16.61 -91.24 19.26
CA THR A 7 -16.13 -91.02 17.88
C THR A 7 -17.02 -90.05 17.07
N PRO A 8 -18.36 -90.19 17.04
CA PRO A 8 -19.24 -89.27 16.30
C PRO A 8 -19.22 -87.85 16.85
N GLN A 9 -19.10 -87.73 18.17
CA GLN A 9 -19.07 -86.46 18.89
C GLN A 9 -17.74 -85.72 18.67
N ILE A 10 -16.65 -86.47 18.52
CA ILE A 10 -15.34 -85.94 18.12
C ILE A 10 -15.41 -85.43 16.67
N GLU A 11 -15.99 -86.19 15.75
CA GLU A 11 -16.16 -85.80 14.35
C GLU A 11 -16.97 -84.49 14.20
N GLU A 12 -18.11 -84.39 14.88
CA GLU A 12 -18.96 -83.19 14.89
C GLU A 12 -18.22 -81.97 15.47
N LEU A 13 -17.43 -82.16 16.54
CA LEU A 13 -16.59 -81.11 17.10
C LEU A 13 -15.49 -80.69 16.13
N THR A 14 -14.84 -81.62 15.42
CA THR A 14 -13.84 -81.29 14.39
C THR A 14 -14.43 -80.51 13.22
N GLU A 15 -15.65 -80.86 12.76
CA GLU A 15 -16.33 -80.09 11.72
C GLU A 15 -16.62 -78.65 12.17
N LYS A 16 -17.18 -78.47 13.37
CA LYS A 16 -17.43 -77.14 13.97
C LYS A 16 -16.13 -76.35 14.11
N LEU A 17 -15.04 -76.99 14.51
CA LEU A 17 -13.72 -76.37 14.64
C LEU A 17 -13.16 -75.95 13.28
N SER A 18 -13.39 -76.75 12.23
CA SER A 18 -13.01 -76.40 10.85
C SER A 18 -13.80 -75.19 10.33
N ALA A 19 -15.10 -75.13 10.62
CA ALA A 19 -15.97 -74.02 10.23
C ALA A 19 -15.57 -72.72 10.94
N LEU A 20 -15.30 -72.79 12.25
CA LEU A 20 -14.80 -71.67 13.04
C LEU A 20 -13.43 -71.18 12.55
N ARG A 21 -12.53 -72.09 12.14
CA ARG A 21 -11.23 -71.71 11.55
C ARG A 21 -11.41 -70.98 10.22
N LYS A 22 -12.33 -71.42 9.36
CA LYS A 22 -12.65 -70.74 8.10
C LYS A 22 -13.21 -69.34 8.37
N GLN A 23 -14.17 -69.21 9.28
CA GLN A 23 -14.73 -67.91 9.68
C GLN A 23 -13.67 -66.98 10.29
N LYS A 24 -12.78 -67.51 11.12
CA LYS A 24 -11.66 -66.73 11.66
C LYS A 24 -10.77 -66.20 10.54
N SER A 25 -10.41 -67.06 9.59
CA SER A 25 -9.57 -66.67 8.46
C SER A 25 -10.23 -65.60 7.58
N THR A 26 -11.53 -65.69 7.32
CA THR A 26 -12.24 -64.65 6.55
C THR A 26 -12.27 -63.32 7.30
N LEU A 27 -12.55 -63.34 8.60
CA LEU A 27 -12.52 -62.14 9.45
C LEU A 27 -11.12 -61.52 9.55
N GLU A 28 -10.06 -62.32 9.59
CA GLU A 28 -8.67 -61.82 9.57
C GLU A 28 -8.34 -61.10 8.26
N VAL A 29 -8.80 -61.64 7.12
CA VAL A 29 -8.63 -61.00 5.81
C VAL A 29 -9.42 -59.68 5.74
N GLU A 30 -10.67 -59.67 6.21
CA GLU A 30 -11.48 -58.45 6.28
C GLU A 30 -10.84 -57.39 7.18
N ALA A 31 -10.39 -57.79 8.38
CA ALA A 31 -9.69 -56.90 9.30
C ALA A 31 -8.45 -56.28 8.68
N LYS A 32 -7.66 -57.07 7.93
CA LYS A 32 -6.50 -56.57 7.19
C LYS A 32 -6.90 -55.57 6.11
N ASN A 33 -7.95 -55.88 5.33
CA ASN A 33 -8.47 -54.96 4.30
C ASN A 33 -8.95 -53.64 4.89
N TYR A 34 -9.61 -53.67 6.07
CA TYR A 34 -10.03 -52.45 6.77
C TYR A 34 -8.83 -51.66 7.31
N ALA A 35 -7.80 -52.34 7.83
CA ALA A 35 -6.56 -51.69 8.27
C ALA A 35 -5.85 -50.99 7.09
N ASP A 36 -5.72 -51.66 5.95
CA ASP A 36 -5.11 -51.08 4.75
C ASP A 36 -5.89 -49.86 4.23
N LYS A 37 -7.23 -49.92 4.26
CA LYS A 37 -8.09 -48.76 3.90
C LYS A 37 -7.89 -47.60 4.87
N ARG A 38 -7.86 -47.87 6.18
CA ARG A 38 -7.63 -46.85 7.21
C ARG A 38 -6.27 -46.17 6.99
N ASP A 39 -5.24 -46.95 6.71
CA ASP A 39 -3.88 -46.42 6.56
C ASP A 39 -3.75 -45.54 5.30
N LYS A 40 -4.38 -45.94 4.20
CA LYS A 40 -4.50 -45.09 3.00
C LYS A 40 -5.21 -43.77 3.28
N LEU A 41 -6.38 -43.82 3.93
CA LEU A 41 -7.14 -42.62 4.30
C LEU A 41 -6.35 -41.70 5.25
N ASN A 42 -5.62 -42.27 6.20
CA ASN A 42 -4.76 -41.51 7.10
C ASN A 42 -3.61 -40.82 6.36
N GLN A 43 -3.03 -41.48 5.36
CA GLN A 43 -1.98 -40.90 4.54
C GLN A 43 -2.51 -39.74 3.69
N GLU A 44 -3.68 -39.90 3.06
CA GLU A 44 -4.38 -38.83 2.33
C GLU A 44 -4.75 -37.66 3.24
N LEU A 45 -5.24 -37.94 4.45
CA LEU A 45 -5.56 -36.89 5.44
C LEU A 45 -4.30 -36.10 5.83
N LYS A 46 -3.16 -36.79 5.98
CA LYS A 46 -1.89 -36.15 6.32
C LYS A 46 -1.39 -35.25 5.19
N SER A 47 -1.49 -35.68 3.94
CA SER A 47 -1.10 -34.85 2.78
C SER A 47 -2.02 -33.64 2.63
N LEU A 48 -3.34 -33.82 2.74
CA LEU A 48 -4.33 -32.72 2.71
C LEU A 48 -4.08 -31.71 3.83
N ARG A 49 -3.80 -32.16 5.06
CA ARG A 49 -3.42 -31.26 6.15
C ARG A 49 -2.17 -30.47 5.83
N GLY A 50 -1.15 -31.11 5.26
CA GLY A 50 0.08 -30.43 4.81
C GLY A 50 -0.22 -29.33 3.81
N GLU A 51 -1.07 -29.60 2.82
CA GLU A 51 -1.45 -28.62 1.81
C GLU A 51 -2.27 -27.47 2.40
N ILE A 52 -3.18 -27.74 3.35
CA ILE A 52 -3.92 -26.70 4.07
C ILE A 52 -2.96 -25.77 4.82
N TYR A 53 -1.96 -26.30 5.50
CA TYR A 53 -0.95 -25.47 6.18
C TYR A 53 -0.13 -24.64 5.19
N ARG A 54 0.26 -25.22 4.06
CA ARG A 54 0.98 -24.51 3.00
C ARG A 54 0.15 -23.34 2.45
N LEU A 55 -1.10 -23.60 2.08
CA LEU A 55 -2.01 -22.57 1.57
C LEU A 55 -2.31 -21.50 2.61
N LYS A 56 -2.45 -21.89 3.88
CA LYS A 56 -2.61 -20.95 4.99
C LYS A 56 -1.41 -20.01 5.11
N ASN A 57 -0.19 -20.53 5.06
CA ASN A 57 1.01 -19.71 5.14
C ASN A 57 1.11 -18.73 3.96
N ILE A 58 0.87 -19.22 2.72
CA ILE A 58 0.85 -18.37 1.52
C ILE A 58 -0.19 -17.25 1.65
N ARG A 59 -1.39 -17.57 2.12
CA ARG A 59 -2.45 -16.59 2.38
C ARG A 59 -2.00 -15.54 3.41
N ASP A 60 -1.37 -15.98 4.49
CA ASP A 60 -0.94 -15.08 5.57
C ASP A 60 0.19 -14.14 5.10
N GLU A 61 1.13 -14.63 4.29
CA GLU A 61 2.15 -13.82 3.61
C GLU A 61 1.55 -12.80 2.65
N ILE A 62 0.60 -13.21 1.80
CA ILE A 62 -0.10 -12.30 0.89
C ILE A 62 -0.85 -11.22 1.68
N ASN A 63 -1.53 -11.59 2.75
CA ASN A 63 -2.24 -10.64 3.60
C ASN A 63 -1.30 -9.63 4.26
N ALA A 64 -0.12 -10.06 4.71
CA ALA A 64 0.90 -9.17 5.24
C ALA A 64 1.36 -8.16 4.18
N LYS A 65 1.65 -8.63 2.96
CA LYS A 65 2.07 -7.77 1.84
C LYS A 65 0.97 -6.79 1.42
N VAL A 66 -0.29 -7.22 1.40
CA VAL A 66 -1.44 -6.34 1.13
C VAL A 66 -1.57 -5.26 2.21
N LYS A 67 -1.33 -5.60 3.48
CA LYS A 67 -1.36 -4.64 4.59
C LYS A 67 -0.27 -3.57 4.42
N GLU A 68 0.94 -3.98 4.09
CA GLU A 68 2.08 -3.08 3.84
C GLU A 68 1.78 -2.13 2.65
N LEU A 69 1.32 -2.67 1.52
CA LEU A 69 0.96 -1.87 0.35
C LEU A 69 -0.17 -0.87 0.66
N LYS A 70 -1.14 -1.25 1.50
CA LYS A 70 -2.20 -0.33 1.96
C LYS A 70 -1.63 0.80 2.81
N GLN A 71 -0.66 0.52 3.67
CA GLN A 71 0.02 1.54 4.47
C GLN A 71 0.80 2.51 3.59
N GLN A 72 1.62 2.00 2.66
CA GLN A 72 2.37 2.82 1.69
C GLN A 72 1.43 3.70 0.85
N ARG A 73 0.35 3.12 0.33
CA ARG A 73 -0.66 3.89 -0.42
C ARG A 73 -1.29 5.00 0.43
N ASN A 74 -1.59 4.74 1.70
CA ASN A 74 -2.18 5.75 2.57
C ASN A 74 -1.18 6.87 2.89
N GLN A 75 0.09 6.54 3.09
CA GLN A 75 1.17 7.52 3.28
C GLN A 75 1.32 8.43 2.06
N ILE A 76 1.40 7.86 0.86
CA ILE A 76 1.47 8.62 -0.40
C ILE A 76 0.24 9.50 -0.57
N LYS A 77 -0.97 9.01 -0.23
CA LYS A 77 -2.19 9.83 -0.27
C LYS A 77 -2.12 11.04 0.67
N MET A 78 -1.54 10.88 1.86
CA MET A 78 -1.36 12.00 2.80
C MET A 78 -0.36 13.01 2.25
N GLU A 79 0.76 12.56 1.69
CA GLU A 79 1.76 13.44 1.07
C GLU A 79 1.18 14.20 -0.12
N ILE A 80 0.41 13.52 -0.98
CA ILE A 80 -0.31 14.16 -2.08
C ILE A 80 -1.26 15.24 -1.54
N ALA A 81 -2.04 14.94 -0.50
CA ALA A 81 -2.96 15.91 0.09
C ALA A 81 -2.23 17.13 0.67
N GLN A 82 -1.08 16.92 1.32
CA GLN A 82 -0.21 18.01 1.80
C GLN A 82 0.32 18.87 0.66
N LYS A 83 0.85 18.24 -0.40
CA LYS A 83 1.34 18.96 -1.58
C LYS A 83 0.24 19.74 -2.30
N PHE A 84 -0.97 19.18 -2.39
CA PHE A 84 -2.12 19.92 -2.91
C PHE A 84 -2.52 21.11 -2.04
N ALA A 85 -2.43 20.97 -0.70
CA ALA A 85 -2.67 22.08 0.20
C ALA A 85 -1.63 23.20 0.03
N GLU A 86 -0.34 22.84 -0.07
CA GLU A 86 0.78 23.76 -0.36
C GLU A 86 0.58 24.47 -1.71
N LEU A 87 0.24 23.73 -2.77
CA LEU A 87 -0.05 24.33 -4.08
C LEU A 87 -1.23 25.30 -4.02
N LYS A 88 -2.27 24.97 -3.24
CA LYS A 88 -3.44 25.83 -3.08
C LYS A 88 -3.12 27.09 -2.27
N SER A 89 -2.29 27.01 -1.23
CA SER A 89 -1.84 28.20 -0.51
C SER A 89 -0.98 29.07 -1.40
N LEU A 90 -0.02 28.49 -2.14
CA LEU A 90 0.83 29.23 -3.06
C LEU A 90 0.00 29.90 -4.17
N GLY A 91 -0.98 29.20 -4.72
CA GLY A 91 -1.91 29.77 -5.70
C GLY A 91 -2.71 30.96 -5.16
N ARG A 92 -3.17 30.90 -3.89
CA ARG A 92 -3.86 32.03 -3.23
C ARG A 92 -2.94 33.22 -2.98
N GLU A 93 -1.66 32.98 -2.70
CA GLU A 93 -0.66 34.04 -2.53
C GLU A 93 -0.28 34.68 -3.88
N LEU A 94 -0.20 33.85 -4.93
CA LEU A 94 0.16 34.28 -6.27
C LEU A 94 -0.96 35.05 -6.99
N GLU A 95 -2.23 34.66 -6.80
CA GLU A 95 -3.38 35.28 -7.48
C GLU A 95 -3.45 36.82 -7.34
N PRO A 96 -3.34 37.43 -6.14
CA PRO A 96 -3.33 38.89 -6.00
C PRO A 96 -2.06 39.53 -6.57
N LEU A 97 -0.92 38.84 -6.56
CA LEU A 97 0.34 39.36 -7.10
C LEU A 97 0.30 39.39 -8.63
N VAL A 98 -0.24 38.35 -9.27
CA VAL A 98 -0.43 38.30 -10.72
C VAL A 98 -1.43 39.36 -11.18
N LYS A 99 -2.51 39.61 -10.43
CA LYS A 99 -3.45 40.71 -10.70
C LYS A 99 -2.80 42.08 -10.60
N LYS A 100 -1.81 42.24 -9.73
CA LYS A 100 -1.03 43.48 -9.55
C LYS A 100 0.23 43.55 -10.42
N LYS A 101 0.47 42.53 -11.26
CA LYS A 101 1.69 42.45 -12.07
C LYS A 101 1.68 43.59 -13.11
N PRO A 102 2.70 44.46 -13.10
CA PRO A 102 2.87 45.48 -14.14
C PRO A 102 3.03 44.83 -15.52
N SER A 103 2.46 45.44 -16.56
CA SER A 103 2.66 45.00 -17.95
C SER A 103 4.08 45.25 -18.45
N ARG A 104 4.81 46.16 -17.81
CA ARG A 104 6.20 46.49 -18.13
C ARG A 104 7.14 45.43 -17.54
N SER A 105 8.26 45.18 -18.20
CA SER A 105 9.24 44.21 -17.71
C SER A 105 10.08 44.79 -16.56
N LEU A 106 10.53 43.92 -15.65
CA LEU A 106 11.36 44.29 -14.51
C LEU A 106 12.58 45.14 -14.92
N LYS A 107 13.30 44.71 -15.96
CA LYS A 107 14.49 45.41 -16.48
C LYS A 107 14.19 46.82 -17.01
N VAL A 108 12.99 47.06 -17.51
CA VAL A 108 12.57 48.39 -17.98
C VAL A 108 12.26 49.29 -16.81
N LEU A 109 11.54 48.77 -15.81
CA LEU A 109 11.23 49.51 -14.58
C LEU A 109 12.50 49.90 -13.81
N GLU A 110 13.47 48.99 -13.68
CA GLU A 110 14.75 49.25 -13.00
C GLU A 110 15.55 50.36 -13.69
N LYS A 111 15.63 50.34 -15.03
CA LYS A 111 16.31 51.40 -15.80
C LYS A 111 15.59 52.75 -15.68
N GLU A 112 14.26 52.74 -15.62
CA GLU A 112 13.45 53.95 -15.47
C GLU A 112 13.68 54.58 -14.09
N VAL A 113 13.70 53.78 -13.02
CA VAL A 113 14.07 54.21 -11.67
C VAL A 113 15.48 54.79 -11.64
N GLU A 114 16.48 54.06 -12.16
CA GLU A 114 17.88 54.52 -12.20
C GLU A 114 18.02 55.86 -12.94
N SER A 115 17.30 56.04 -14.06
CA SER A 115 17.31 57.28 -14.82
C SER A 115 16.67 58.47 -14.07
N LEU A 116 15.60 58.21 -13.31
CA LEU A 116 14.90 59.22 -12.52
C LEU A 116 15.73 59.60 -11.28
N GLU A 117 16.34 58.63 -10.62
CA GLU A 117 17.28 58.86 -9.50
C GLU A 117 18.49 59.68 -9.93
N TRP A 118 19.10 59.33 -11.07
CA TRP A 118 20.19 60.11 -11.64
C TRP A 118 19.77 61.56 -11.92
N LYS A 119 18.56 61.76 -12.47
CA LYS A 119 18.02 63.10 -12.74
C LYS A 119 17.79 63.90 -11.47
N ILE A 120 17.27 63.28 -10.41
CA ILE A 120 17.11 63.91 -9.09
C ILE A 120 18.47 64.34 -8.52
N GLN A 121 19.51 63.53 -8.68
CA GLN A 121 20.84 63.79 -8.13
C GLN A 121 21.65 64.84 -8.91
N THR A 122 21.50 64.87 -10.24
CA THR A 122 22.41 65.63 -11.12
C THR A 122 21.83 66.93 -11.69
N THR A 123 20.52 67.17 -11.53
CA THR A 123 19.84 68.35 -12.08
C THR A 123 19.32 69.25 -10.97
N PRO A 124 19.57 70.58 -11.00
CA PRO A 124 18.94 71.51 -10.07
C PRO A 124 17.44 71.62 -10.39
N LEU A 125 16.61 71.02 -9.54
CA LEU A 125 15.15 70.96 -9.68
C LEU A 125 14.48 71.85 -8.64
N SER A 126 13.26 72.30 -8.93
CA SER A 126 12.44 72.94 -7.90
C SER A 126 11.91 71.89 -6.91
N LEU A 127 11.62 72.33 -5.68
CA LEU A 127 11.11 71.47 -4.61
C LEU A 127 9.79 70.75 -4.98
N GLN A 128 9.02 71.29 -5.93
CA GLN A 128 7.81 70.65 -6.44
C GLN A 128 8.09 69.59 -7.50
N GLU A 129 9.08 69.81 -8.37
CA GLU A 129 9.48 68.85 -9.41
C GLU A 129 10.18 67.65 -8.79
N GLU A 130 11.06 67.87 -7.81
CA GLU A 130 11.71 66.82 -7.04
C GLU A 130 10.68 65.93 -6.34
N LYS A 131 9.69 66.51 -5.65
CA LYS A 131 8.59 65.75 -5.03
C LYS A 131 7.81 64.89 -6.03
N LYS A 132 7.57 65.39 -7.24
CA LYS A 132 6.89 64.63 -8.30
C LYS A 132 7.73 63.46 -8.77
N LEU A 133 9.04 63.66 -8.98
CA LEU A 133 9.94 62.58 -9.40
C LEU A 133 10.10 61.52 -8.31
N VAL A 134 10.17 61.92 -7.04
CA VAL A 134 10.23 60.99 -5.90
C VAL A 134 8.96 60.15 -5.79
N GLU A 135 7.78 60.74 -5.99
CA GLU A 135 6.52 59.96 -5.98
C GLU A 135 6.46 58.98 -7.16
N GLN A 136 6.98 59.35 -8.34
CA GLN A 136 7.09 58.45 -9.50
C GLN A 136 8.05 57.29 -9.25
N VAL A 137 9.21 57.55 -8.64
CA VAL A 137 10.16 56.50 -8.24
C VAL A 137 9.50 55.53 -7.26
N LYS A 138 8.81 56.03 -6.25
CA LYS A 138 8.11 55.21 -5.25
C LYS A 138 7.03 54.31 -5.88
N GLU A 139 6.32 54.80 -6.89
CA GLU A 139 5.34 53.99 -7.64
C GLU A 139 6.03 52.87 -8.44
N LEU A 140 7.13 53.18 -9.14
CA LEU A 140 7.93 52.21 -9.89
C LEU A 140 8.59 51.16 -8.98
N GLU A 141 9.10 51.57 -7.81
CA GLU A 141 9.64 50.67 -6.79
C GLU A 141 8.58 49.70 -6.26
N SER A 142 7.35 50.17 -6.04
CA SER A 142 6.22 49.30 -5.66
C SER A 142 5.93 48.26 -6.74
N GLN A 143 6.02 48.64 -8.03
CA GLN A 143 5.85 47.74 -9.16
C GLN A 143 6.99 46.69 -9.24
N ILE A 144 8.23 47.11 -9.02
CA ILE A 144 9.41 46.22 -8.95
C ILE A 144 9.29 45.23 -7.78
N SER A 145 8.80 45.70 -6.62
CA SER A 145 8.58 44.87 -5.43
C SER A 145 7.60 43.72 -5.72
N VAL A 146 6.53 43.98 -6.49
CA VAL A 146 5.58 42.94 -6.92
C VAL A 146 6.27 41.89 -7.81
N HIS A 147 7.11 42.31 -8.76
CA HIS A 147 7.88 41.38 -9.60
C HIS A 147 8.82 40.50 -8.77
N LYS A 148 9.60 41.09 -7.86
CA LYS A 148 10.52 40.36 -6.99
C LYS A 148 9.79 39.37 -6.08
N LYS A 149 8.61 39.74 -5.59
CA LYS A 149 7.78 38.88 -4.74
C LYS A 149 7.15 37.71 -5.50
N ILE A 150 6.84 37.88 -6.79
CA ILE A 150 6.40 36.79 -7.68
C ILE A 150 7.55 35.82 -7.97
N GLU A 151 8.78 36.31 -8.09
CA GLU A 151 9.97 35.49 -8.39
C GLU A 151 10.48 34.70 -7.18
N GLN A 152 10.12 35.12 -5.96
CA GLN A 152 10.49 34.47 -4.70
C GLN A 152 9.51 33.38 -4.23
N LEU A 153 8.32 33.30 -4.83
CA LEU A 153 7.26 32.33 -4.52
C LEU A 153 7.29 31.16 -5.50
#